data_AF-A0A9E2SD26-F1
#
_entry.id   AF-A0A9E2SD26-F1
#
_cell.length_a   1.000
_cell.length_b   1.000
_cell.length_c   1.000
_cell.angle_alpha   90.00
_cell.angle_beta   90.00
_cell.angle_gamma   90.00
#
_symmetry.space_group_name_H-M   'P 1'
#
loop_
_entity.id
_entity.type
_entity.pdbx_description
1 polymer ?
#
loop_
_entity_poly.entity_id
_entity_poly.type
_entity_poly.pdbx_seq_one_letter_code
_entity_poly.pdbx_strand_id
1 'polypeptide(L)'
;MKYFIVRKGVEFVIYKVSDEFEQAFRNKYGKKILIEENALTDVLIKFEQEFMFTIDFHTENSFPFEKDAGTAGAQPASDKMEDGDDKPMDKAR
;
A
#
# COMPACT_ATOMS: atom_id res chain seq x y z
N MET A 1 -2.44 -27.41 -10.72
CA MET A 1 -2.38 -25.94 -10.92
C MET A 1 -1.26 -25.39 -10.06
N LYS A 2 -0.58 -24.35 -10.52
CA LYS A 2 0.47 -23.64 -9.78
C LYS A 2 0.27 -22.14 -9.78
N TYR A 3 0.89 -21.49 -8.80
CA TYR A 3 0.94 -20.05 -8.65
C TYR A 3 2.38 -19.57 -8.82
N PHE A 4 2.55 -18.51 -9.58
CA PHE A 4 3.86 -17.93 -9.90
C PHE A 4 3.86 -16.45 -9.56
N ILE A 5 4.92 -15.96 -8.90
CA ILE A 5 5.21 -14.52 -8.86
C ILE A 5 6.22 -14.20 -9.95
N VAL A 6 5.87 -13.22 -10.77
CA VAL A 6 6.72 -12.72 -11.86
C VAL A 6 7.02 -11.24 -11.63
N ARG A 7 8.29 -10.88 -11.74
CA ARG A 7 8.71 -9.46 -11.73
C ARG A 7 8.45 -8.82 -13.08
N LYS A 8 7.68 -7.74 -13.09
CA LYS A 8 7.39 -6.94 -14.30
C LYS A 8 7.79 -5.48 -14.04
N GLY A 9 9.06 -5.19 -14.28
CA GLY A 9 9.64 -3.87 -13.94
C GLY A 9 9.72 -3.70 -12.43
N VAL A 10 8.98 -2.73 -11.90
CA VAL A 10 8.88 -2.44 -10.45
C VAL A 10 7.73 -3.18 -9.76
N GLU A 11 6.85 -3.82 -10.53
CA GLU A 11 5.69 -4.52 -10.00
C GLU A 11 5.91 -6.04 -9.91
N PHE A 12 5.17 -6.66 -9.00
CA PHE A 12 5.09 -8.10 -8.83
C PHE A 12 3.68 -8.56 -9.19
N VAL A 13 3.58 -9.58 -10.06
CA VAL A 13 2.29 -10.10 -10.52
C VAL A 13 2.21 -11.58 -10.19
N ILE A 14 1.11 -11.97 -9.52
CA ILE A 14 0.78 -13.36 -9.24
C ILE A 14 -0.03 -13.92 -10.41
N TYR A 15 0.44 -15.02 -10.99
CA TYR A 15 -0.28 -15.78 -12.02
C TYR A 15 -0.73 -17.12 -11.44
N LYS A 16 -1.98 -17.48 -11.68
CA LYS A 16 -2.51 -18.83 -11.49
C LYS A 16 -2.47 -19.56 -12.84
N VAL A 17 -1.74 -20.66 -12.92
CA VAL A 17 -1.45 -21.36 -14.18
C VAL A 17 -1.85 -22.83 -14.05
N SER A 18 -2.56 -23.33 -15.05
CA SER A 18 -2.91 -24.75 -15.16
C SER A 18 -1.69 -25.59 -15.54
N ASP A 19 -1.69 -26.86 -15.14
CA ASP A 19 -0.54 -27.77 -15.33
C ASP A 19 -0.20 -27.95 -16.81
N GLU A 20 -1.22 -27.95 -17.67
CA GLU A 20 -1.08 -28.00 -19.13
C GLU A 20 -0.33 -26.80 -19.74
N PHE A 21 -0.33 -25.64 -19.08
CA PHE A 21 0.34 -24.42 -19.54
C PHE A 21 1.64 -24.11 -18.79
N GLU A 22 2.00 -24.94 -17.79
CA GLU A 22 3.16 -24.69 -16.94
C GLU A 22 4.45 -24.54 -17.75
N GLN A 23 4.71 -25.49 -18.65
CA GLN A 23 5.93 -25.47 -19.47
C GLN A 23 5.99 -24.24 -20.37
N ALA A 24 4.88 -23.88 -21.01
CA ALA A 24 4.79 -22.69 -21.85
C ALA A 24 5.00 -21.40 -21.05
N PHE A 25 4.46 -21.34 -19.83
CA PHE A 25 4.63 -20.22 -18.92
C PHE A 25 6.08 -20.06 -18.48
N ARG A 26 6.75 -21.16 -18.13
CA ARG A 26 8.19 -21.17 -17.78
C ARG A 26 9.06 -20.73 -18.96
N ASN A 27 8.76 -21.20 -20.16
CA ASN A 27 9.50 -20.79 -21.35
C ASN A 27 9.37 -19.27 -21.61
N LYS A 28 8.19 -18.70 -21.33
CA LYS A 28 7.92 -17.26 -21.52
C LYS A 28 8.52 -16.37 -20.43
N TYR A 29 8.44 -16.79 -19.16
CA TYR A 29 8.77 -15.95 -18.01
C TYR A 29 9.97 -16.43 -17.19
N GLY A 30 10.64 -17.52 -17.57
CA GLY A 30 11.62 -18.23 -16.73
C GLY A 30 12.58 -17.35 -15.93
N LYS A 31 13.24 -16.37 -16.57
CA LYS A 31 14.19 -15.46 -15.90
C LYS A 31 13.54 -14.41 -14.99
N LYS A 32 12.22 -14.27 -15.04
CA LYS A 32 11.40 -13.28 -14.31
C LYS A 32 10.55 -13.93 -13.22
N ILE A 33 10.46 -15.25 -13.20
CA ILE A 33 9.78 -15.99 -12.13
C ILE A 33 10.65 -15.90 -10.88
N LEU A 34 10.05 -15.45 -9.78
CA LEU A 34 10.71 -15.32 -8.49
C LEU A 34 10.29 -16.43 -7.53
N ILE A 35 8.99 -16.73 -7.50
CA ILE A 35 8.39 -17.73 -6.63
C ILE A 35 7.47 -18.60 -7.46
N GLU A 36 7.44 -19.88 -7.13
CA GLU A 36 6.54 -20.87 -7.69
C GLU A 36 6.05 -21.79 -6.57
N GLU A 37 4.74 -21.92 -6.40
CA GLU A 37 4.13 -22.83 -5.44
C GLU A 37 2.84 -23.47 -5.95
N ASN A 38 2.42 -24.55 -5.29
CA ASN A 38 1.15 -25.22 -5.59
C ASN A 38 -0.05 -24.54 -4.92
N ALA A 39 0.16 -23.70 -3.90
CA ALA A 39 -0.88 -22.99 -3.17
C ALA A 39 -0.63 -21.48 -3.14
N LEU A 40 -1.71 -20.69 -3.21
CA LEU A 40 -1.62 -19.23 -3.15
C LEU A 40 -1.06 -18.74 -1.80
N THR A 41 -1.44 -19.40 -0.71
CA THR A 41 -0.97 -19.04 0.64
C THR A 41 0.55 -19.16 0.74
N ASP A 42 1.15 -20.24 0.21
CA ASP A 42 2.59 -20.45 0.23
C ASP A 42 3.32 -19.39 -0.60
N VAL A 43 2.75 -18.99 -1.74
CA VAL A 43 3.26 -17.86 -2.53
C VAL A 43 3.30 -16.58 -1.72
N LEU A 44 2.23 -16.26 -0.99
CA LEU A 44 2.15 -15.03 -0.21
C LEU A 44 3.12 -15.04 0.97
N ILE A 45 3.25 -16.17 1.68
CA ILE A 45 4.20 -16.32 2.78
C ILE A 45 5.64 -16.14 2.26
N LYS A 46 6.00 -16.78 1.15
CA LYS A 46 7.33 -16.65 0.56
C LYS A 46 7.58 -15.24 0.04
N PHE A 47 6.57 -14.61 -0.53
CA PHE A 47 6.67 -13.23 -1.00
C PHE A 47 6.92 -12.26 0.16
N GLU A 48 6.19 -12.42 1.26
CA GLU A 48 6.39 -11.63 2.48
C GLU A 48 7.81 -11.83 3.04
N GLN A 49 8.30 -13.07 3.11
CA GLN A 49 9.65 -13.37 3.58
C GLN A 49 10.72 -12.71 2.70
N GLU A 50 10.65 -12.88 1.38
CA GLU A 50 11.57 -12.23 0.43
C GLU A 50 11.53 -10.70 0.57
N PHE A 51 10.35 -10.10 0.75
CA PHE A 51 10.22 -8.65 0.91
C PHE A 51 10.75 -8.15 2.25
N MET A 52 10.49 -8.86 3.35
CA MET A 52 10.98 -8.48 4.68
C MET A 52 12.51 -8.45 4.74
N PHE A 53 13.20 -9.36 4.05
CA PHE A 53 14.66 -9.32 3.95
C PHE A 53 15.17 -8.25 2.96
N THR A 54 14.37 -7.84 1.98
CA THR A 54 14.75 -6.81 1.00
C THR A 54 14.58 -5.38 1.55
N ILE A 55 13.81 -5.17 2.62
CA ILE A 55 13.69 -3.85 3.29
C ILE A 55 15.02 -3.41 3.95
N ASP A 56 15.95 -4.33 4.21
CA ASP A 56 17.32 -4.01 4.66
C ASP A 56 18.29 -3.63 3.52
N PHE A 57 17.88 -3.70 2.25
CA PHE A 57 18.73 -3.35 1.09
C PHE A 57 18.47 -1.95 0.51
N HIS A 58 17.57 -1.17 1.11
CA HIS A 58 17.26 0.20 0.67
C HIS A 58 17.30 1.26 1.77
N THR A 59 17.73 0.92 2.98
CA THR A 59 17.97 1.88 4.08
C THR A 59 19.32 2.61 4.00
N GLU A 60 20.00 2.62 2.84
CA GLU A 60 21.12 3.55 2.59
C GLU A 60 20.67 4.92 2.06
N ASN A 61 19.39 5.14 1.76
CA ASN A 61 18.85 6.48 1.50
C ASN A 61 17.81 6.86 2.55
N SER A 62 18.35 7.35 3.66
CA SER A 62 17.74 8.27 4.63
C SER A 62 16.42 8.92 4.18
N PHE A 63 15.31 8.44 4.71
CA PHE A 63 14.25 9.35 5.10
C PHE A 63 14.55 9.76 6.55
N PRO A 64 14.98 11.00 6.82
CA PRO A 64 14.94 11.47 8.19
C PRO A 64 13.47 11.46 8.60
N PHE A 65 13.12 10.59 9.55
CA PHE A 65 11.95 10.81 10.38
C PHE A 65 12.16 12.18 11.03
N GLU A 66 11.59 13.23 10.45
CA GLU A 66 11.34 14.46 11.18
C GLU A 66 10.42 14.06 12.33
N LYS A 67 11.03 13.92 13.51
CA LYS A 67 10.32 13.81 14.76
C LYS A 67 9.63 15.14 14.94
N ASP A 68 8.37 15.20 14.53
CA ASP A 68 7.52 16.39 14.54
C ASP A 68 7.57 17.03 15.93
N ALA A 69 8.45 18.02 16.07
CA ALA A 69 8.74 18.70 17.31
C ALA A 69 7.72 19.82 17.45
N GLY A 70 6.52 19.46 17.88
CA GLY A 70 5.55 20.36 18.49
C GLY A 70 4.88 21.37 17.56
N THR A 71 3.56 21.25 17.43
CA THR A 71 2.71 22.44 17.46
C THR A 71 1.48 22.13 18.30
N ALA A 72 1.48 22.63 19.53
CA ALA A 72 0.26 22.89 20.27
C ALA A 72 -0.56 23.89 19.47
N GLY A 73 -1.58 23.43 18.76
CA GLY A 73 -2.47 24.25 17.96
C GLY A 73 -3.88 23.72 18.08
N ALA A 74 -4.68 24.36 18.92
CA ALA A 74 -6.08 24.08 19.12
C ALA A 74 -6.84 24.08 17.78
N GLN A 75 -7.54 23.00 17.46
CA GLN A 75 -8.60 23.03 16.46
C GLN A 75 -9.80 23.76 17.08
N PRO A 76 -10.34 24.83 16.49
CA PRO A 76 -11.70 25.24 16.81
C PRO A 76 -12.64 24.25 16.12
N ALA A 77 -13.34 23.42 16.92
CA ALA A 77 -14.47 22.65 16.45
C ALA A 77 -15.53 23.64 15.94
N SER A 78 -15.71 23.68 14.63
CA SER A 78 -16.75 24.45 13.97
C SER A 78 -18.05 23.64 14.03
N ASP A 79 -18.72 23.64 15.18
CA ASP A 79 -20.08 23.13 15.26
C ASP A 79 -21.07 24.29 15.12
N LYS A 80 -21.70 24.32 13.94
CA LYS A 80 -22.94 25.07 13.69
C LYS A 80 -23.98 24.57 14.68
N MET A 81 -24.44 25.45 15.56
CA MET A 81 -25.78 25.35 16.14
C MET A 81 -26.59 26.52 15.61
N GLU A 82 -27.54 26.17 14.76
CA GLU A 82 -28.66 27.00 14.34
C GLU A 82 -29.70 26.94 15.46
N ASP A 83 -29.98 28.07 16.13
CA ASP A 83 -31.30 28.33 16.69
C ASP A 83 -31.51 29.82 16.89
N GLY A 84 -32.73 30.27 16.57
CA GLY A 84 -33.08 31.67 16.39
C GLY A 84 -33.20 32.47 17.70
N ASP A 85 -33.16 33.80 17.57
CA ASP A 85 -34.24 34.63 18.12
C ASP A 85 -34.25 36.01 17.45
N ASP A 86 -35.46 36.53 17.36
CA ASP A 86 -35.94 37.66 16.60
C ASP A 86 -35.84 38.94 17.46
N LYS A 87 -35.24 40.03 16.93
CA LYS A 87 -35.85 41.38 16.96
C LYS A 87 -34.99 42.48 16.32
N PRO A 88 -35.63 43.46 15.66
CA PRO A 88 -34.96 44.57 14.99
C PRO A 88 -34.74 45.72 15.99
N MET A 89 -33.63 46.45 15.89
CA MET A 89 -33.58 47.85 16.36
C MET A 89 -32.63 48.68 15.49
N ASP A 90 -33.32 49.50 14.70
CA ASP A 90 -33.07 50.84 14.19
C ASP A 90 -31.71 51.52 14.35
N LYS A 91 -31.44 52.33 13.31
CA LYS A 91 -30.22 53.06 13.03
C LYS A 91 -29.99 54.20 14.02
N ALA A 92 -28.70 54.43 14.24
CA ALA A 92 -28.16 55.67 14.76
C ALA A 92 -28.80 56.92 14.13
N ARG A 93 -29.21 57.84 15.01
CA ARG A 93 -28.94 59.27 14.87
C ARG A 93 -28.70 59.86 16.25
#